data_AF-A0A2E4URB3-F1
#
_entry.id   AF-A0A2E4URB3-F1
#
_cell.length_a   1.000
_cell.length_b   1.000
_cell.length_c   1.000
_cell.angle_alpha   90.00
_cell.angle_beta   90.00
_cell.angle_gamma   90.00
#
_symmetry.space_group_name_H-M   'P 1'
#
loop_
_entity.id
_entity.type
_entity.pdbx_description
1 polymer ?
#
loop_
_entity_poly.entity_id
_entity_poly.type
_entity_poly.pdbx_seq_one_letter_code
_entity_poly.pdbx_strand_id
1 'polypeptide(L)'
;MDLPETRQRFKPAVDEILEQCRIADDFIDKELFQVYIATVWGNAALDPGKSGIEQEDLPILHDFLGEELGRVVGAGHDVRACYAFLMSDEGERSLLRLSITQRHKEFLQYFARLILQGGELPPGLGV
;
A
#
# COMPACT_ATOMS: atom_id res chain seq x y z
N MET A 1 13.80 -8.87 -10.64
CA MET A 1 14.59 -8.20 -9.58
C MET A 1 14.72 -9.11 -8.37
N ASP A 2 15.57 -8.77 -7.40
CA ASP A 2 15.60 -9.41 -6.08
C ASP A 2 15.19 -8.41 -4.96
N LEU A 3 15.13 -8.89 -3.71
CA LEU A 3 14.71 -8.06 -2.57
C LEU A 3 15.70 -6.92 -2.26
N PRO A 4 17.03 -7.13 -2.27
CA PRO A 4 18.00 -6.04 -2.17
C PRO A 4 17.83 -4.94 -3.23
N GLU A 5 17.65 -5.31 -4.49
CA GLU A 5 17.45 -4.38 -5.60
C GLU A 5 16.13 -3.60 -5.43
N THR A 6 15.05 -4.30 -5.05
CA THR A 6 13.75 -3.69 -4.73
C THR A 6 13.89 -2.66 -3.61
N ARG A 7 14.61 -3.00 -2.53
CA ARG A 7 14.87 -2.07 -1.43
C ARG A 7 15.62 -0.84 -1.92
N GLN A 8 16.71 -1.00 -2.68
CA GLN A 8 17.47 0.14 -3.18
C GLN A 8 16.61 1.09 -4.01
N ARG A 9 15.67 0.54 -4.79
CA ARG A 9 14.82 1.29 -5.70
C ARG A 9 13.64 1.98 -5.02
N PHE A 10 12.93 1.27 -4.13
CA PHE A 10 11.67 1.76 -3.56
C PHE A 10 11.81 2.40 -2.18
N LYS A 11 12.93 2.17 -1.49
CA LYS A 11 13.20 2.78 -0.18
C LYS A 11 13.15 4.32 -0.20
N PRO A 12 13.67 5.03 -1.22
CA PRO A 12 13.53 6.49 -1.28
C PRO A 12 12.06 6.95 -1.27
N ALA A 13 11.19 6.29 -2.04
CA ALA A 13 9.77 6.61 -2.06
C ALA A 13 9.08 6.31 -0.72
N VAL A 14 9.44 5.20 -0.07
CA VAL A 14 8.94 4.88 1.29
C VAL A 14 9.45 5.89 2.32
N ASP A 15 10.68 6.37 2.20
CA ASP A 15 11.24 7.39 3.11
C ASP A 15 10.56 8.75 2.93
N GLU A 16 10.24 9.13 1.69
CA GLU A 16 9.43 10.32 1.41
C GLU A 16 8.02 10.19 2.02
N ILE A 17 7.39 9.01 1.90
CA ILE A 17 6.10 8.70 2.52
C ILE A 17 6.21 8.82 4.05
N LEU A 18 7.26 8.27 4.65
CA LEU A 18 7.47 8.34 6.10
C LEU A 18 7.59 9.78 6.59
N GLU A 19 8.28 10.63 5.83
CA GLU A 19 8.41 12.03 6.18
C GLU A 19 7.06 12.76 6.07
N GLN A 20 6.24 12.45 5.07
CA GLN A 20 4.89 12.99 4.96
C GLN A 20 3.96 12.53 6.09
N CYS A 21 4.19 11.33 6.63
CA CYS A 21 3.44 10.79 7.76
C CYS A 21 3.96 11.28 9.12
N ARG A 22 5.07 12.03 9.18
CA ARG A 22 5.64 12.49 10.45
C ARG A 22 4.80 13.61 11.06
N ILE A 23 4.34 13.40 12.28
CA ILE A 23 3.56 14.38 13.05
C ILE A 23 4.50 15.27 13.87
N ALA A 24 5.44 14.65 14.59
CA ALA A 24 6.45 15.33 15.42
C ALA A 24 7.57 14.35 15.78
N ASP A 25 8.83 14.77 15.71
CA ASP A 25 10.01 13.95 16.03
C ASP A 25 9.84 12.50 15.55
N ASP A 26 9.76 11.52 16.46
CA ASP A 26 9.62 10.09 16.16
C ASP A 26 8.17 9.58 16.03
N PHE A 27 7.17 10.46 16.07
CA PHE A 27 5.76 10.10 15.92
C PHE A 27 5.34 10.11 14.45
N ILE A 28 4.96 8.92 13.97
CA ILE A 28 4.42 8.68 12.63
C ILE A 28 2.91 8.44 12.72
N ASP A 29 2.15 9.09 11.85
CA ASP A 29 0.76 8.74 11.55
C ASP A 29 0.72 7.39 10.83
N LYS A 30 0.51 6.32 11.59
CA LYS A 30 0.48 4.95 11.10
C LYS A 30 -0.69 4.72 10.14
N GLU A 31 -1.81 5.38 10.36
CA GLU A 31 -2.99 5.20 9.52
C GLU A 31 -2.78 5.85 8.14
N LEU A 32 -2.21 7.06 8.11
CA LEU A 32 -1.82 7.71 6.86
C LEU A 32 -0.74 6.92 6.12
N PHE A 33 0.23 6.35 6.86
CA PHE A 33 1.26 5.48 6.28
C PHE A 33 0.64 4.25 5.60
N GLN A 34 -0.32 3.59 6.26
CA GLN A 34 -1.05 2.45 5.69
C GLN A 34 -1.80 2.84 4.41
N VAL A 35 -2.44 4.02 4.36
CA VAL A 35 -3.10 4.53 3.14
C VAL A 35 -2.09 4.71 2.01
N TYR A 36 -0.93 5.32 2.27
CA TYR A 36 0.07 5.54 1.23
C TYR A 36 0.71 4.24 0.73
N ILE A 37 1.05 3.30 1.62
CA ILE A 37 1.61 2.01 1.21
C ILE A 37 0.59 1.20 0.40
N ALA A 38 -0.67 1.15 0.83
CA ALA A 38 -1.73 0.52 0.03
C ALA A 38 -1.89 1.20 -1.34
N THR A 39 -1.67 2.51 -1.42
CA THR A 39 -1.73 3.24 -2.70
C THR A 39 -0.56 2.90 -3.61
N VAL A 40 0.66 2.82 -3.07
CA VAL A 40 1.86 2.38 -3.82
C VAL A 40 1.64 0.98 -4.37
N TRP A 41 1.21 0.04 -3.52
CA TRP A 41 0.92 -1.33 -3.96
C TRP A 41 -0.14 -1.36 -5.05
N GLY A 42 -1.28 -0.68 -4.84
CA GLY A 42 -2.36 -0.66 -5.82
C GLY A 42 -1.91 -0.14 -7.18
N ASN A 43 -1.10 0.93 -7.22
CA ASN A 43 -0.60 1.46 -8.48
C ASN A 43 0.36 0.50 -9.19
N ALA A 44 1.26 -0.14 -8.44
CA ALA A 44 2.19 -1.13 -8.99
C ALA A 44 1.45 -2.38 -9.49
N ALA A 45 0.47 -2.87 -8.75
CA ALA A 45 -0.36 -3.99 -9.16
C ALA A 45 -1.26 -3.68 -10.36
N LEU A 46 -1.68 -2.41 -10.51
CA LEU A 46 -2.47 -1.96 -11.67
C LEU A 46 -1.63 -1.92 -12.96
N ASP A 47 -0.44 -1.33 -12.87
CA ASP A 47 0.45 -1.09 -14.00
C ASP A 47 1.92 -1.20 -13.53
N PRO A 48 2.48 -2.43 -13.53
CA PRO A 48 3.85 -2.66 -13.11
C PRO A 48 4.85 -1.81 -13.91
N GLY A 49 4.62 -1.69 -15.22
CA GLY A 49 5.48 -0.94 -16.13
C GLY A 49 5.58 0.55 -15.79
N LYS A 50 4.47 1.19 -15.39
CA LYS A 50 4.50 2.59 -14.88
C LYS A 50 5.24 2.75 -13.55
N SER A 51 5.29 1.70 -12.76
CA SER A 51 6.12 1.63 -11.53
C SER A 51 7.57 1.20 -11.84
N GLY A 52 7.85 0.92 -13.11
CA GLY A 52 9.14 0.53 -13.64
C GLY A 52 9.58 -0.87 -13.24
N ILE A 53 8.64 -1.74 -12.92
CA ILE A 53 8.86 -3.14 -12.56
C ILE A 53 8.10 -4.06 -13.51
N GLU A 54 8.45 -5.33 -13.54
CA GLU A 54 7.71 -6.32 -14.31
C GLU A 54 6.66 -7.03 -13.43
N GLN A 55 5.71 -7.72 -14.05
CA GLN A 55 4.66 -8.43 -13.31
C GLN A 55 5.24 -9.49 -12.36
N GLU A 56 6.37 -10.09 -12.75
CA GLU A 56 7.14 -11.08 -11.99
C GLU A 56 7.71 -10.53 -10.68
N ASP A 57 7.91 -9.20 -10.62
CA ASP A 57 8.51 -8.51 -9.47
C ASP A 57 7.46 -8.14 -8.39
N LEU A 58 6.17 -8.25 -8.70
CA LEU A 58 5.10 -7.89 -7.77
C LEU A 58 5.18 -8.63 -6.42
N PRO A 59 5.45 -9.94 -6.35
CA PRO A 59 5.61 -10.62 -5.06
C PRO A 59 6.76 -10.04 -4.22
N ILE A 60 7.84 -9.63 -4.87
CA ILE A 60 9.01 -9.06 -4.16
C ILE A 60 8.69 -7.67 -3.63
N LEU A 61 7.97 -6.86 -4.41
CA LEU A 61 7.46 -5.57 -3.95
C LEU A 61 6.48 -5.74 -2.78
N HIS A 62 5.60 -6.74 -2.85
CA HIS A 62 4.65 -7.07 -1.78
C HIS A 62 5.39 -7.34 -0.46
N ASP A 63 6.41 -8.19 -0.52
CA ASP A 63 7.22 -8.56 0.66
C ASP A 63 7.96 -7.35 1.22
N PHE A 64 8.60 -6.55 0.36
CA PHE A 64 9.26 -5.31 0.78
C PHE A 64 8.29 -4.35 1.47
N LEU A 65 7.13 -4.05 0.87
CA LEU A 65 6.13 -3.17 1.49
C LEU A 65 5.58 -3.75 2.79
N GLY A 66 5.46 -5.09 2.89
CA GLY A 66 5.09 -5.79 4.10
C GLY A 66 6.12 -5.60 5.23
N GLU A 67 7.42 -5.66 4.93
CA GLU A 67 8.47 -5.37 5.92
C GLU A 67 8.40 -3.92 6.43
N GLU A 68 8.13 -2.98 5.53
CA GLU A 68 8.01 -1.56 5.88
C GLU A 68 6.76 -1.29 6.75
N LEU A 69 5.63 -1.93 6.44
CA LEU A 69 4.43 -1.93 7.28
C LEU A 69 4.70 -2.54 8.65
N GLY A 70 5.37 -3.69 8.70
CA GLY A 70 5.74 -4.36 9.95
C GLY A 70 6.63 -3.49 10.84
N ARG A 71 7.55 -2.73 10.23
CA ARG A 71 8.47 -1.81 10.92
C ARG A 71 7.76 -0.61 11.53
N VAL A 72 6.77 -0.06 10.84
CA VAL A 72 6.14 1.22 11.20
C VAL A 72 4.87 1.02 12.02
N VAL A 73 3.99 0.13 11.56
CA VAL A 73 2.68 -0.11 12.16
C VAL A 73 2.82 -1.08 13.33
N GLY A 74 3.51 -2.20 13.09
CA GLY A 74 3.83 -3.23 14.07
C GLY A 74 3.86 -4.63 13.45
N ALA A 75 4.44 -5.59 14.18
CA ALA A 75 4.59 -6.96 13.71
C ALA A 75 3.25 -7.56 13.24
N GLY A 76 3.27 -8.32 12.13
CA GLY A 76 2.09 -8.94 11.53
C GLY A 76 1.27 -8.02 10.61
N HIS A 77 1.66 -6.75 10.44
CA HIS A 77 1.09 -5.88 9.42
C HIS A 77 1.85 -6.05 8.11
N ASP A 78 1.29 -6.86 7.21
CA ASP A 78 1.69 -6.93 5.80
C ASP A 78 0.68 -6.17 4.90
N VAL A 79 0.88 -6.20 3.59
CA VAL A 79 -0.02 -5.54 2.63
C VAL A 79 -1.46 -6.08 2.76
N ARG A 80 -1.64 -7.38 2.96
CA ARG A 80 -2.97 -8.00 3.14
C ARG A 80 -3.64 -7.48 4.41
N ALA A 81 -2.95 -7.48 5.54
CA ALA A 81 -3.44 -6.94 6.80
C ALA A 81 -3.75 -5.44 6.70
N CYS A 82 -2.95 -4.69 5.94
CA CYS A 82 -3.19 -3.28 5.66
C CYS A 82 -4.54 -3.08 4.95
N TYR A 83 -4.83 -3.83 3.88
CA TYR A 83 -6.15 -3.75 3.23
C TYR A 83 -7.29 -4.25 4.13
N ALA A 84 -7.06 -5.27 4.95
CA ALA A 84 -8.06 -5.75 5.91
C ALA A 84 -8.42 -4.65 6.93
N PHE A 85 -7.43 -3.92 7.44
CA PHE A 85 -7.64 -2.76 8.31
C PHE A 85 -8.43 -1.66 7.58
N LEU A 86 -8.03 -1.27 6.37
CA LEU A 86 -8.69 -0.20 5.62
C LEU A 86 -10.17 -0.51 5.33
N MET A 87 -10.55 -1.79 5.25
CA MET A 87 -11.95 -2.22 5.05
C MET A 87 -12.73 -2.43 6.36
N SER A 88 -12.09 -2.28 7.52
CA SER A 88 -12.76 -2.38 8.81
C SER A 88 -13.51 -1.09 9.16
N ASP A 89 -14.41 -1.15 10.15
CA ASP A 89 -15.09 0.04 10.69
C ASP A 89 -14.09 1.09 11.22
N GLU A 90 -12.97 0.64 11.79
CA GLU A 90 -11.91 1.53 12.28
C GLU A 90 -11.16 2.18 11.12
N GLY A 91 -10.84 1.41 10.09
CA GLY A 91 -10.24 1.91 8.84
C GLY A 91 -11.13 2.93 8.15
N GLU A 92 -12.43 2.68 8.04
CA GLU A 92 -13.36 3.65 7.43
C GLU A 92 -13.41 4.97 8.23
N ARG A 93 -13.40 4.90 9.56
CA ARG A 93 -13.31 6.08 10.43
C ARG A 93 -11.98 6.81 10.24
N SER A 94 -10.88 6.08 10.06
CA SER A 94 -9.57 6.65 9.77
C SER A 94 -9.57 7.40 8.44
N LEU A 95 -10.05 6.77 7.36
CA LEU A 95 -10.14 7.38 6.03
C LEU A 95 -10.98 8.67 6.03
N LEU A 96 -12.04 8.71 6.85
CA LEU A 96 -12.82 9.93 7.08
C LEU A 96 -12.02 11.02 7.78
N ARG A 97 -11.29 10.70 8.87
CA ARG A 97 -10.43 11.68 9.59
C ARG A 97 -9.33 12.23 8.71
N LEU A 98 -8.69 11.37 7.92
CA LEU A 98 -7.63 11.73 6.97
C LEU A 98 -8.16 12.48 5.73
N SER A 99 -9.48 12.71 5.64
CA SER A 99 -10.12 13.41 4.51
C SER A 99 -9.80 12.77 3.15
N ILE A 100 -9.68 11.44 3.12
CA ILE A 100 -9.42 10.70 1.88
C ILE A 100 -10.62 10.83 0.95
N THR A 101 -10.36 11.30 -0.27
CA THR A 101 -11.40 11.54 -1.27
C THR A 101 -12.16 10.25 -1.62
N GLN A 102 -13.43 10.38 -2.02
CA GLN A 102 -14.25 9.24 -2.42
C GLN A 102 -13.61 8.41 -3.53
N ARG A 103 -12.99 9.07 -4.52
CA ARG A 103 -12.26 8.40 -5.62
C ARG A 103 -11.10 7.54 -5.11
N HIS A 104 -10.36 8.04 -4.11
CA HIS A 104 -9.24 7.29 -3.54
C HIS A 104 -9.72 6.14 -2.66
N LYS A 105 -10.82 6.33 -1.91
CA LYS A 105 -11.48 5.22 -1.19
C LYS A 105 -11.92 4.11 -2.14
N GLU A 106 -12.54 4.45 -3.27
CA GLU A 106 -12.95 3.48 -4.29
C GLU A 106 -11.76 2.70 -4.86
N PHE A 107 -10.64 3.39 -5.10
CA PHE A 107 -9.39 2.75 -5.50
C PHE A 107 -8.87 1.76 -4.45
N LEU A 108 -8.86 2.12 -3.16
CA LEU A 108 -8.41 1.23 -2.09
C LEU A 108 -9.36 0.03 -1.93
N GLN A 109 -10.66 0.25 -1.98
CA GLN A 109 -11.69 -0.78 -1.90
C GLN A 109 -11.59 -1.77 -3.07
N TYR A 110 -11.26 -1.27 -4.27
CA TYR A 110 -11.03 -2.11 -5.43
C TYR A 110 -9.92 -3.14 -5.19
N PHE A 111 -8.73 -2.70 -4.76
CA PHE A 111 -7.63 -3.61 -4.47
C PHE A 111 -7.88 -4.48 -3.25
N ALA A 112 -8.62 -3.99 -2.25
CA ALA A 112 -9.02 -4.80 -1.12
C ALA A 112 -9.85 -6.02 -1.55
N ARG A 113 -10.76 -5.88 -2.52
CA ARG A 113 -11.54 -7.02 -3.04
C ARG A 113 -10.64 -8.04 -3.74
N LEU A 114 -9.70 -7.59 -4.57
CA LEU A 114 -8.76 -8.48 -5.26
C LEU A 114 -7.92 -9.29 -4.27
N ILE A 115 -7.33 -8.59 -3.29
CA ILE A 115 -6.40 -9.19 -2.33
C ILE A 115 -7.14 -10.06 -1.32
N LEU A 116 -8.23 -9.57 -0.72
CA LEU A 116 -8.90 -10.25 0.38
C LEU A 116 -9.81 -11.37 -0.10
N GLN A 117 -10.47 -11.20 -1.25
CA GLN A 117 -11.53 -12.10 -1.73
C GLN A 117 -11.12 -12.92 -2.96
N GLY A 118 -9.90 -12.72 -3.49
CA GLY A 118 -9.42 -13.42 -4.67
C GLY A 118 -10.19 -13.04 -5.95
N GLY A 119 -10.66 -11.78 -6.03
CA GLY A 119 -11.46 -11.31 -7.15
C GLY A 119 -10.69 -11.24 -8.49
N GLU A 120 -11.42 -11.33 -9.60
CA GLU A 120 -10.88 -11.08 -10.95
C GLU A 120 -10.83 -9.56 -11.24
N LEU A 121 -9.83 -9.13 -12.01
CA LEU A 121 -9.74 -7.76 -12.52
C LEU A 121 -10.99 -7.46 -13.40
N PRO A 122 -11.61 -6.27 -13.31
CA PRO A 122 -12.68 -5.87 -14.21
C PRO A 122 -12.17 -5.85 -15.64
N PRO A 123 -13.01 -6.22 -16.62
CA PRO A 123 -12.65 -6.09 -18.02
C PRO A 123 -12.35 -4.63 -18.35
N GLY A 124 -11.15 -4.35 -18.89
CA GLY A 124 -10.71 -3.02 -19.32
C GLY A 124 -9.50 -2.43 -18.58
N LEU A 125 -8.88 -3.15 -17.65
CA LEU A 125 -7.64 -2.74 -16.95
C LEU A 125 -6.45 -3.70 -17.13
N GLY A 126 -6.57 -4.71 -17.99
CA GLY A 126 -5.43 -5.49 -18.47
C GLY A 126 -5.24 -5.19 -19.96
N VAL A 127 -4.06 -4.65 -20.31
CA VAL A 127 -3.47 -4.43 -21.65
C VAL A 127 -4.43 -4.22 -22.82
#